data_AF-W4LV08-F1
#
_entry.id   AF-W4LV08-F1
#
_cell.length_a   1.000
_cell.length_b   1.000
_cell.length_c   1.000
_cell.angle_alpha   90.00
_cell.angle_beta   90.00
_cell.angle_gamma   90.00
#
_symmetry.space_group_name_H-M   'P 1'
#
loop_
_entity.id
_entity.type
_entity.pdbx_description
1 polymer ?
#
loop_
_entity_poly.entity_id
_entity_poly.type
_entity_poly.pdbx_seq_one_letter_code
_entity_poly.pdbx_strand_id
1 'polypeptide(L)' 'MKKEIQIYAEDKESDGIPESVSILFMADEMPIGGATAKVDGQGNVTEVMISSDLDGDGQIDTSDEQIMKDIATAFMKVKW' A
#
# COMPACT_ATOMS: atom_id res chain seq x y z
N MET A 1 -14.98 -11.12 15.79
CA MET A 1 -14.28 -10.88 14.52
C MET A 1 -13.55 -9.57 14.64
N LYS A 2 -12.22 -9.63 14.77
CA LYS A 2 -11.35 -8.47 14.76
C LYS A 2 -11.14 -8.06 13.30
N LYS A 3 -11.31 -6.78 13.00
CA LYS A 3 -10.94 -6.18 11.71
C LYS A 3 -9.89 -5.14 11.97
N GLU A 4 -8.84 -5.14 11.15
CA GLU A 4 -7.76 -4.16 11.22
C GLU A 4 -7.20 -3.89 9.83
N ILE A 5 -6.53 -2.75 9.71
CA ILE A 5 -5.77 -2.39 8.52
C ILE A 5 -4.31 -2.37 8.92
N GLN A 6 -3.48 -3.07 8.15
CA GLN A 6 -2.03 -3.02 8.28
C GLN A 6 -1.46 -2.24 7.10
N ILE A 7 -0.62 -1.25 7.38
CA ILE A 7 0.15 -0.51 6.37
C ILE A 7 1.61 -0.67 6.72
N TYR A 8 2.41 -1.14 5.77
CA TYR A 8 3.84 -1.34 5.96
C TYR A 8 4.61 -1.07 4.67
N ALA A 9 5.92 -0.83 4.81
CA ALA A 9 6.84 -0.73 3.70
C ALA A 9 7.96 -1.76 3.84
N GLU A 10 8.51 -2.19 2.71
CA GLU A 10 9.65 -3.10 2.66
C GLU A 10 10.82 -2.41 1.97
N ASP A 11 11.97 -2.41 2.62
CA ASP A 11 13.29 -2.04 2.07
C ASP A 11 14.16 -3.29 2.10
N LYS A 12 14.25 -3.93 0.94
CA LYS A 12 14.93 -5.19 0.71
C LYS A 12 16.42 -4.94 0.44
N GLU A 13 16.77 -3.79 -0.13
CA GLU A 13 18.15 -3.43 -0.44
C GLU A 13 18.88 -2.80 0.78
N SER A 14 18.14 -2.48 1.85
CA SER A 14 18.65 -1.88 3.09
C SER A 14 19.33 -0.52 2.88
N ASP A 15 18.80 0.30 1.97
CA ASP A 15 19.35 1.61 1.61
C ASP A 15 18.57 2.80 2.21
N GLY A 16 17.49 2.52 2.95
CA GLY A 16 16.60 3.49 3.56
C GLY A 16 15.47 3.97 2.64
N ILE A 17 15.36 3.42 1.43
CA ILE A 17 14.29 3.69 0.46
C ILE A 17 13.50 2.40 0.29
N PRO A 18 12.22 2.35 0.67
CA PRO A 18 11.42 1.14 0.47
C PRO A 18 11.18 0.89 -1.02
N GLU A 19 11.30 -0.35 -1.48
CA GLU A 19 10.89 -0.74 -2.84
C GLU A 19 9.39 -0.98 -2.96
N SER A 20 8.69 -1.09 -1.82
CA SER A 20 7.23 -1.22 -1.82
C SER A 20 6.56 -0.70 -0.56
N VAL A 21 5.32 -0.24 -0.74
CA VAL A 21 4.38 0.09 0.34
C VAL A 21 3.12 -0.74 0.12
N SER A 22 2.59 -1.36 1.17
CA SER A 22 1.40 -2.22 1.11
C SER A 22 0.37 -1.81 2.13
N ILE A 23 -0.91 -1.93 1.76
CA ILE A 23 -2.07 -1.89 2.65
C ILE A 23 -2.77 -3.24 2.61
N LEU A 24 -3.03 -3.83 3.77
CA LEU A 24 -3.79 -5.08 3.92
C LEU A 24 -5.01 -4.86 4.81
N PHE A 25 -6.17 -5.29 4.34
CA PHE A 25 -7.36 -5.47 5.16
C PHE A 25 -7.31 -6.85 5.79
N MET A 26 -7.41 -6.91 7.11
CA MET A 26 -7.29 -8.14 7.89
C MET A 26 -8.62 -8.50 8.57
N ALA A 27 -8.96 -9.78 8.59
CA ALA A 27 -10.02 -10.34 9.41
C ALA A 27 -9.48 -11.55 10.20
N ASP A 28 -9.54 -11.47 11.54
CA ASP A 28 -9.05 -12.51 12.45
C ASP A 28 -7.64 -13.02 12.04
N GLU A 29 -6.71 -12.07 11.84
CA GLU A 29 -5.29 -12.29 11.47
C GLU A 29 -5.03 -12.78 10.03
N MET A 30 -6.05 -12.92 9.20
CA MET A 30 -5.90 -13.27 7.78
C MET A 30 -6.12 -12.05 6.87
N PRO A 31 -5.26 -11.83 5.86
CA PRO A 31 -5.53 -10.83 4.85
C PRO A 31 -6.73 -11.27 4.01
N ILE A 32 -7.69 -10.37 3.87
CA ILE A 32 -8.89 -10.54 3.04
C ILE A 32 -8.88 -9.65 1.80
N GLY A 33 -7.85 -8.81 1.66
CA GLY A 33 -7.73 -7.85 0.59
C GLY A 33 -6.58 -6.87 0.81
N GLY A 34 -6.27 -6.06 -0.20
CA GLY A 34 -5.26 -5.04 -0.11
C GLY A 34 -4.78 -4.49 -1.44
N ALA A 35 -3.73 -3.68 -1.37
CA ALA A 35 -3.01 -3.14 -2.50
C ALA A 35 -1.52 -2.95 -2.16
N THR A 36 -0.68 -2.97 -3.18
CA THR A 36 0.76 -2.75 -3.06
C THR A 36 1.21 -1.78 -4.15
N ALA A 37 1.94 -0.74 -3.75
CA ALA A 37 2.65 0.15 -4.63
C ALA A 37 4.13 -0.23 -4.66
N LYS A 38 4.72 -0.33 -5.86
CA LYS A 38 6.17 -0.40 -6.03
C LYS A 38 6.76 0.99 -6.14
N VAL A 39 7.93 1.18 -5.57
CA VAL A 39 8.62 2.46 -5.48
C VAL A 39 10.03 2.30 -6.05
N ASP A 40 10.51 3.28 -6.82
CA ASP A 40 11.88 3.31 -7.34
C ASP A 40 12.88 3.87 -6.31
N GLY A 41 14.18 3.77 -6.60
CA GLY A 41 15.25 4.31 -5.74
C GLY A 41 15.27 5.84 -5.61
N GLN A 42 14.29 6.54 -6.18
CA GLN A 42 14.07 7.97 -6.01
C GLN A 42 12.80 8.27 -5.21
N GLY A 43 12.08 7.25 -4.74
CA GLY A 43 10.86 7.38 -3.97
C GLY A 43 9.59 7.59 -4.82
N ASN A 44 9.63 7.35 -6.13
CA ASN A 44 8.46 7.49 -7.00
C ASN A 44 7.72 6.16 -7.16
N VAL A 45 6.38 6.21 -7.13
CA VAL A 45 5.54 5.05 -7.41
C VAL A 45 5.63 4.68 -8.89
N THR A 46 6.01 3.44 -9.18
CA THR A 46 6.19 2.93 -10.56
C THR A 46 5.06 1.99 -11.00
N GLU A 47 4.46 1.28 -10.05
CA GLU A 47 3.39 0.30 -10.30
C GLU A 47 2.48 0.23 -9.08
N VAL A 48 1.18 0.00 -9.31
CA VAL A 48 0.22 -0.29 -8.25
C VAL A 48 -0.53 -1.57 -8.61
N MET A 49 -0.52 -2.53 -7.69
CA MET A 49 -1.27 -3.78 -7.76
C MET A 49 -2.41 -3.70 -6.75
N ILE A 50 -3.65 -3.79 -7.23
CA ILE A 50 -4.86 -3.62 -6.40
C ILE A 50 -5.69 -4.89 -6.47
N SER A 51 -6.13 -5.35 -5.31
CA SER A 51 -7.04 -6.50 -5.17
C SER A 51 -8.30 -6.18 -4.37
N SER A 52 -8.48 -4.92 -3.97
CA SER A 52 -9.57 -4.51 -3.10
C SER A 52 -10.00 -3.08 -3.35
N ASP A 53 -11.29 -2.86 -3.14
CA ASP A 53 -11.95 -1.57 -3.01
C ASP A 53 -11.43 -0.89 -1.73
N LEU A 54 -10.64 0.17 -1.91
CA LEU A 54 -9.96 0.89 -0.84
C LEU A 54 -10.83 2.01 -0.27
N ASP A 55 -11.72 2.61 -1.07
CA ASP A 55 -12.58 3.72 -0.64
C ASP A 55 -14.00 3.30 -0.22
N GLY A 56 -14.37 2.06 -0.49
CA GLY A 56 -15.64 1.46 -0.14
C GLY A 56 -16.80 1.85 -1.05
N ASP A 57 -16.53 2.30 -2.29
CA ASP A 57 -17.57 2.67 -3.26
C ASP A 57 -18.23 1.45 -3.96
N GLY A 58 -17.66 0.25 -3.76
CA GLY A 58 -18.12 -1.00 -4.32
C GLY A 58 -17.47 -1.38 -5.66
N GLN A 59 -16.48 -0.61 -6.13
CA GLN A 59 -15.74 -0.84 -7.36
C GLN A 59 -14.25 -1.04 -7.06
N ILE A 60 -13.54 -1.70 -7.98
CA ILE A 60 -12.07 -1.76 -7.95
C ILE A 60 -11.61 -1.03 -9.20
N ASP A 61 -11.19 0.22 -9.04
CA ASP A 61 -10.92 1.11 -10.16
C ASP A 61 -9.74 2.07 -9.93
N THR A 62 -9.64 3.10 -10.77
CA THR A 62 -8.53 4.06 -10.76
C THR A 62 -8.56 4.98 -9.54
N SER A 63 -9.68 5.09 -8.84
CA SER A 63 -9.82 5.82 -7.57
C SER A 63 -9.02 5.12 -6.46
N ASP A 64 -9.14 3.79 -6.39
CA ASP A 64 -8.32 2.96 -5.49
C ASP A 64 -6.83 3.09 -5.79
N GLU A 65 -6.48 3.12 -7.08
CA GLU A 65 -5.10 3.28 -7.52
C GLU A 65 -4.52 4.60 -7.06
N GLN A 66 -5.31 5.68 -7.16
CA GLN A 66 -4.90 6.99 -6.71
C GLN A 66 -4.73 7.03 -5.18
N ILE A 67 -5.61 6.39 -4.42
CA ILE A 67 -5.47 6.27 -2.97
C ILE A 67 -4.17 5.54 -2.61
N MET A 68 -3.86 4.43 -3.28
CA MET A 68 -2.64 3.69 -2.99
C MET A 68 -1.37 4.50 -3.34
N LYS A 69 -1.40 5.29 -4.43
CA LYS A 69 -0.32 6.23 -4.78
C LYS A 69 -0.13 7.30 -3.70
N ASP A 70 -1.23 7.84 -3.18
CA ASP A 70 -1.20 8.87 -2.13
C ASP A 70 -0.67 8.30 -0.82
N ILE A 71 -1.07 7.08 -0.45
CA ILE A 71 -0.53 6.36 0.72
C ILE A 71 0.98 6.15 0.59
N ALA A 72 1.44 5.61 -0.55
CA ALA A 72 2.87 5.39 -0.77
C ALA A 72 3.67 6.70 -0.72
N THR A 73 3.16 7.75 -1.36
CA THR A 73 3.78 9.09 -1.34
C THR A 73 3.82 9.68 0.07
N ALA A 74 2.78 9.47 0.88
CA ALA A 74 2.76 9.91 2.27
C ALA A 74 3.77 9.12 3.12
N PHE A 75 3.85 7.80 2.91
CA PHE A 75 4.80 6.94 3.61
C PHE A 75 6.24 7.36 3.34
N MET A 76 6.56 7.76 2.10
CA MET A 76 7.89 8.25 1.75
C MET A 76 8.35 9.51 2.49
N LYS A 77 7.42 10.25 3.10
CA LYS A 77 7.75 11.43 3.92
C LYS A 77 8.13 11.06 5.35
N VAL A 78 7.81 9.84 5.79
CA VAL A 78 8.22 9.31 7.08
C VAL A 78 9.69 8.95 6.98
N LYS A 79 10.52 9.59 7.79
CA LYS A 79 11.94 9.22 7.91
C LYS A 79 12.05 8.07 8.88
N TRP A 80 12.24 6.88 8.33
CA TRP A 80 12.32 5.63 9.06
C TRP A 80 13.77 5.13 9.10
#